data_AF-A0A2E9LM43-F1
#
_entry.id   AF-A0A2E9LM43-F1
#
_cell.length_a   1.000
_cell.length_b   1.000
_cell.length_c   1.000
_cell.angle_alpha   90.00
_cell.angle_beta   90.00
_cell.angle_gamma   90.00
#
_symmetry.space_group_name_H-M   'P 1'
#
loop_
_entity.id
_entity.type
_entity.pdbx_description
1 polymer ?
#
loop_
_entity_poly.entity_id
_entity_poly.type
_entity_poly.pdbx_seq_one_letter_code
_entity_poly.pdbx_strand_id
1 'polypeptide(L)' 'MISFTFRLFGNMTAGEILVLVSAFLVPFLATMGVYGLELLVGFIQALIFSGLTLVFAAIAITAHHDEGEAH' A
#
# COMPACT_ATOMS: atom_id res chain seq x y z
N MET A 1 -1.17 -6.52 -9.56
CA MET A 1 0.02 -5.79 -9.08
C MET A 1 -0.03 -4.32 -9.50
N ILE A 2 -0.06 -3.99 -10.80
CA ILE A 2 -0.04 -2.59 -11.29
C ILE A 2 -1.20 -1.72 -10.77
N SER A 3 -2.46 -2.17 -10.82
CA SER A 3 -3.60 -1.41 -10.29
C SER A 3 -3.63 -1.26 -8.75
N PHE A 4 -2.88 -2.11 -8.03
CA PHE A 4 -2.69 -2.03 -6.58
C PHE A 4 -1.56 -1.04 -6.25
N THR A 5 -0.42 -1.14 -6.93
CA THR A 5 0.70 -0.19 -6.82
C THR A 5 0.27 1.23 -7.20
N PHE A 6 -0.48 1.41 -8.28
CA PHE A 6 -1.03 2.73 -8.65
C PHE A 6 -1.95 3.33 -7.57
N ARG A 7 -2.66 2.48 -6.83
CA ARG A 7 -3.57 2.90 -5.77
C ARG A 7 -2.85 3.20 -4.46
N LEU A 8 -1.74 2.50 -4.19
CA LEU A 8 -0.83 2.78 -3.06
C LEU A 8 -0.04 4.07 -3.32
N PHE A 9 0.49 4.21 -4.53
CA PHE A 9 1.18 5.38 -5.03
C PHE A 9 0.28 6.62 -5.00
N GLY A 10 -0.97 6.47 -5.46
CA GLY A 10 -1.99 7.52 -5.37
C GLY A 10 -2.25 7.98 -3.93
N ASN A 11 -2.42 7.06 -2.97
CA ASN A 11 -2.67 7.43 -1.57
C ASN A 11 -1.46 8.09 -0.88
N MET A 12 -0.22 7.63 -1.11
CA MET A 12 0.96 8.31 -0.56
C MET A 12 1.20 9.68 -1.20
N THR A 13 1.00 9.78 -2.51
CA THR A 13 1.19 11.03 -3.26
C THR A 13 0.12 12.06 -2.90
N ALA A 14 -1.13 11.62 -2.67
CA ALA A 14 -2.20 12.48 -2.19
C ALA A 14 -1.89 13.07 -0.82
N GLY A 15 -1.36 12.27 0.11
CA GLY A 15 -0.89 12.74 1.41
C GLY A 15 0.22 13.80 1.32
N GLU A 16 1.18 13.64 0.40
CA GLU A 16 2.28 14.59 0.21
C GLU A 16 1.84 15.88 -0.52
N ILE A 17 1.03 15.76 -1.57
CA ILE A 17 0.44 16.91 -2.27
C ILE A 17 -0.44 17.72 -1.30
N LEU A 18 -1.16 17.06 -0.40
CA LEU A 18 -1.98 17.73 0.61
C LEU A 18 -1.15 18.50 1.65
N VAL A 19 0.03 18.00 2.06
CA VAL A 19 0.97 18.76 2.91
C VAL A 19 1.45 20.02 2.20
N LEU A 20 1.81 19.90 0.92
CA LEU A 20 2.20 21.04 0.09
C LEU A 20 1.07 22.06 -0.10
N VAL A 21 -0.17 21.61 -0.29
CA VAL A 21 -1.34 22.48 -0.51
C VAL A 21 -1.86 23.08 0.80
N SER A 22 -1.88 22.34 1.91
CA SER A 22 -2.31 22.82 3.23
C SER A 22 -1.32 23.82 3.83
N ALA A 23 -0.04 23.72 3.50
CA ALA A 23 0.95 24.75 3.83
C ALA A 23 0.66 26.10 3.15
N PHE A 24 -0.16 26.15 2.10
CA PHE A 24 -0.29 27.34 1.24
C PHE A 24 -1.72 27.89 1.04
N LEU A 25 -2.81 27.11 1.21
CA LEU A 25 -4.08 27.51 0.57
C LEU A 25 -5.45 27.21 1.26
N VAL A 26 -5.61 26.29 2.22
CA VAL A 26 -6.97 25.73 2.56
C VAL A 26 -7.26 25.61 4.08
N PRO A 27 -8.53 25.71 4.53
CA PRO A 27 -8.95 25.46 5.92
C PRO A 27 -8.61 24.03 6.40
N PHE A 28 -7.67 23.94 7.35
CA PHE A 28 -7.12 22.74 7.97
C PHE A 28 -8.15 21.66 8.41
N LEU A 29 -9.39 22.05 8.72
CA LEU A 29 -10.37 21.18 9.39
C LEU A 29 -10.97 20.10 8.47
N ALA A 30 -11.22 20.42 7.19
CA ALA A 30 -11.71 19.44 6.21
C ALA A 30 -10.60 18.46 5.80
N THR A 31 -9.39 19.00 5.64
CA THR A 31 -8.17 18.26 5.32
C THR A 31 -7.82 17.23 6.38
N MET A 32 -7.88 17.59 7.68
CA MET A 32 -7.54 16.70 8.78
C MET A 32 -8.46 15.46 8.89
N GLY A 33 -9.77 15.62 8.63
CA GLY A 33 -10.72 14.50 8.71
C GLY A 33 -10.54 13.47 7.60
N VAL A 34 -10.26 13.95 6.38
CA VAL A 34 -9.99 13.06 5.23
C VAL A 34 -8.61 12.42 5.35
N TYR A 35 -7.61 13.14 5.87
CA TYR A 35 -6.24 12.63 6.05
C TYR A 35 -6.17 11.37 6.93
N GLY A 36 -6.92 11.35 8.04
CA GLY A 36 -6.98 10.18 8.93
C GLY A 36 -7.57 8.95 8.26
N LEU A 37 -8.62 9.14 7.44
CA LEU A 37 -9.25 8.04 6.69
C LEU A 37 -8.38 7.57 5.51
N GLU A 38 -7.73 8.50 4.81
CA GLU A 38 -6.86 8.22 3.67
C GLU A 38 -5.58 7.47 4.07
N LEU A 39 -4.97 7.86 5.20
CA LEU A 39 -3.83 7.15 5.80
C LEU A 39 -4.19 5.70 6.15
N LEU A 40 -5.38 5.50 6.72
CA LEU A 40 -5.86 4.19 7.18
C LEU A 40 -6.19 3.27 5.99
N VAL A 41 -6.80 3.82 4.93
CA VAL A 41 -7.05 3.10 3.68
C VAL A 41 -5.74 2.76 2.96
N GLY A 42 -4.76 3.69 2.92
CA GLY A 42 -3.42 3.44 2.38
C GLY A 42 -2.67 2.34 3.13
N PHE A 43 -2.74 2.35 4.45
CA PHE A 43 -2.12 1.34 5.31
C PHE A 43 -2.71 -0.06 5.10
N ILE A 44 -4.05 -0.18 5.07
CA ILE A 44 -4.72 -1.46 4.80
C ILE A 44 -4.32 -2.00 3.43
N GLN A 45 -4.18 -1.13 2.43
CA GLN A 45 -3.80 -1.54 1.09
C GLN A 45 -2.36 -2.06 1.03
N ALA A 46 -1.42 -1.40 1.72
CA ALA A 46 -0.04 -1.86 1.87
C ALA A 46 0.04 -3.24 2.55
N LEU A 47 -0.73 -3.44 3.62
CA LEU A 47 -0.82 -4.70 4.35
C LEU A 47 -1.33 -5.84 3.45
N ILE A 48 -2.42 -5.61 2.72
CA ILE A 48 -2.99 -6.61 1.81
C ILE A 48 -1.97 -6.98 0.71
N PHE A 49 -1.24 -6.01 0.18
CA PHE A 49 -0.20 -6.25 -0.81
C PHE A 49 0.95 -7.10 -0.24
N SER A 50 1.50 -6.70 0.91
CA SER A 50 2.58 -7.44 1.56
C SER A 50 2.16 -8.87 1.94
N GLY A 51 0.91 -9.06 2.39
CA GLY A 51 0.35 -10.36 2.71
C GLY A 51 0.23 -11.25 1.48
N LEU A 52 -0.26 -10.73 0.36
CA LEU A 52 -0.30 -11.47 -0.90
C LEU A 52 1.10 -11.81 -1.40
N THR A 53 2.06 -10.89 -1.32
CA THR A 53 3.47 -11.16 -1.69
C THR A 53 4.09 -12.22 -0.79
N LEU A 54 3.85 -12.18 0.52
CA LEU A 54 4.32 -13.18 1.47
C LEU A 54 3.73 -14.56 1.18
N VAL A 55 2.42 -14.63 0.89
CA VAL A 55 1.75 -15.88 0.52
C VAL A 55 2.29 -16.42 -0.80
N PHE A 56 2.49 -15.58 -1.82
CA PHE A 56 3.11 -16.00 -3.06
C PHE A 56 4.56 -16.45 -2.86
N ALA A 57 5.34 -15.75 -2.05
CA ALA A 57 6.70 -16.14 -1.70
C ALA A 57 6.73 -17.47 -0.94
N ALA A 58 5.83 -17.68 0.02
CA ALA A 58 5.70 -18.93 0.75
C ALA A 58 5.32 -20.10 -0.16
N ILE A 59 4.35 -19.90 -1.06
CA ILE A 59 3.97 -20.90 -2.07
C ILE A 59 5.15 -21.18 -3.02
N ALA A 60 5.87 -20.15 -3.47
CA ALA A 60 7.04 -20.32 -4.33
C ALA A 60 8.19 -21.08 -3.63
N ILE A 61 8.42 -20.81 -2.34
CA ILE A 61 9.42 -21.51 -1.54
C ILE A 61 9.03 -22.99 -1.33
N THR A 62 7.76 -23.28 -1.04
CA THR A 62 7.25 -24.66 -0.94
C THR A 62 7.30 -25.39 -2.29
N ALA A 63 6.91 -24.74 -3.38
CA ALA A 63 6.95 -25.31 -4.72
C ALA A 63 8.39 -25.66 -5.15
N HIS A 64 9.37 -24.83 -4.78
CA HIS A 64 10.79 -25.11 -5.04
C HIS A 64 11.39 -26.22 -4.16
N HIS A 65 10.74 -26.61 -3.06
CA HIS A 65 11.24 -27.69 -2.21
C HIS A 65 10.80 -29.08 -2.71
N ASP A 66 9.69 -29.17 -3.44
CA ASP A 66 9.16 -30.44 -3.96
C ASP A 66 9.95 -30.96 -5.19
N GLU A 67 10.73 -30.10 -5.85
CA GLU A 67 11.65 -30.51 -6.93
C GLU A 67 13.01 -31.03 -6.42
N GLY A 68 13.23 -31.07 -5.09
CA GLY A 68 14.50 -31.47 -4.48
C GLY A 68 14.64 -32.95 -4.08
N GLU A 69 13.57 -33.75 -4.10
CA GLU A 69 13.57 -35.16 -3.65
C GLU A 69 13.30 -36.17 -4.78
N ALA A 70 13.79 -35.88 -6.01
CA ALA A 70 13.70 -36.80 -7.14
C ALA A 70 15.07 -37.14 -7.77
N HIS A 71 16.14 -37.17 -6.96
CA HIS A 71 17.43 -37.73 -7.35
C HIS A 71 18.03 -38.63 -6.28
#